data_AF-A0A368US76-F1
#
_entry.id   AF-A0A368US76-F1
#
_cell.length_a   1.000
_cell.length_b   1.000
_cell.length_c   1.000
_cell.angle_alpha   90.00
_cell.angle_beta   90.00
_cell.angle_gamma   90.00
#
_symmetry.space_group_name_H-M   'P 1'
#
loop_
_entity.id
_entity.type
_entity.pdbx_description
1 polymer ?
#
loop_
_entity_poly.entity_id
_entity_poly.type
_entity_poly.pdbx_seq_one_letter_code
_entity_poly.pdbx_strand_id
1 'polypeptide(L)'
;MHYSKLPFENFINKVDDVLGQSLTDQGLVSSMSSFGYGLKEMEQGRELLEAVRQIDQEQEAAQERRKELNRQRGDLHKDLQKRYMRIVKLGRIVFDDNEFAGKTLGLNGPREKQFDEWYRQVYMFCKNLIAETSWLDALKGFGVKRGDLDNILEDLEKLEELNTRFEHAKNLSKEMTRKKKKKVMALQDWLSDYIKIARMALEEKPQLLNKLLS
;
A
#
# COMPACT_ATOMS: atom_id res chain seq x y z
N MET A 1 -7.70 20.06 -25.49
CA MET A 1 -8.45 19.46 -24.35
C MET A 1 -7.42 18.89 -23.39
N HIS A 2 -7.41 19.30 -22.12
CA HIS A 2 -6.52 18.68 -21.13
C HIS A 2 -7.24 17.47 -20.54
N TYR A 3 -6.92 16.28 -21.06
CA TYR A 3 -7.45 15.00 -20.59
C TYR A 3 -7.02 14.66 -19.14
N SER A 4 -6.13 15.46 -18.55
CA SER A 4 -5.69 15.40 -17.16
C SER A 4 -6.79 15.68 -16.12
N LYS A 5 -7.95 16.20 -16.53
CA LYS A 5 -9.08 16.51 -15.64
C LYS A 5 -10.13 15.40 -15.56
N LEU A 6 -10.04 14.36 -16.41
CA LEU A 6 -10.98 13.25 -16.37
C LEU A 6 -10.66 12.29 -15.21
N PRO A 7 -11.68 11.73 -14.54
CA PRO A 7 -11.50 10.54 -13.71
C PRO A 7 -10.80 9.43 -14.50
N PHE A 8 -10.02 8.59 -13.81
CA PHE A 8 -9.22 7.53 -14.45
C PHE A 8 -10.05 6.68 -15.42
N GLU A 9 -11.17 6.11 -14.97
CA GLU A 9 -12.07 5.31 -15.82
C GLU A 9 -12.54 6.06 -17.08
N ASN A 10 -12.96 7.31 -16.92
CA ASN A 10 -13.42 8.11 -18.05
C ASN A 10 -12.28 8.41 -19.04
N PHE A 11 -11.06 8.59 -18.53
CA PHE A 11 -9.88 8.75 -19.37
C PHE A 11 -9.56 7.47 -20.15
N ILE A 12 -9.55 6.32 -19.48
CA ILE A 12 -9.30 5.02 -20.11
C ILE A 12 -10.34 4.70 -21.19
N ASN A 13 -11.63 4.85 -20.87
CA ASN A 13 -12.71 4.64 -21.83
C ASN A 13 -12.57 5.57 -23.03
N LYS A 14 -12.25 6.84 -22.80
CA LYS A 14 -12.06 7.79 -23.91
C LYS A 14 -10.90 7.40 -24.83
N VAL A 15 -9.79 6.95 -24.28
CA VAL A 15 -8.65 6.46 -25.07
C VAL A 15 -9.06 5.24 -25.89
N ASP A 16 -9.78 4.30 -25.27
CA ASP A 16 -10.23 3.07 -25.91
C ASP A 16 -11.19 3.36 -27.07
N ASP A 17 -12.15 4.27 -26.88
CA ASP A 17 -13.07 4.74 -27.92
C ASP A 17 -12.30 5.37 -29.08
N VAL A 18 -11.35 6.27 -28.78
CA VAL A 18 -10.53 6.94 -29.80
C VAL A 18 -9.73 5.90 -30.61
N LEU A 19 -9.07 4.95 -29.95
CA LEU A 19 -8.33 3.88 -30.62
C LEU A 19 -9.27 3.01 -31.47
N GLY A 20 -10.38 2.57 -30.89
CA GLY A 20 -11.37 1.72 -31.57
C GLY A 20 -11.90 2.36 -32.85
N GLN A 21 -12.28 3.63 -32.80
CA GLN A 21 -12.74 4.36 -33.98
C GLN A 21 -11.62 4.53 -35.01
N SER A 22 -10.41 4.89 -34.55
CA SER A 22 -9.25 5.14 -35.42
C SER A 22 -8.76 3.91 -36.17
N LEU A 23 -9.13 2.71 -35.71
CA LEU A 23 -8.75 1.43 -36.29
C LEU A 23 -9.85 0.79 -37.14
N THR A 24 -11.09 1.23 -36.98
CA THR A 24 -12.26 0.66 -37.67
C THR A 24 -12.81 1.55 -38.78
N ASP A 25 -12.63 2.87 -38.67
CA ASP A 25 -13.10 3.83 -39.68
C ASP A 25 -12.02 4.05 -40.76
N GLN A 26 -12.23 3.49 -41.96
CA GLN A 26 -11.31 3.63 -43.09
C GLN A 26 -11.07 5.11 -43.49
N GLY A 27 -12.05 5.98 -43.28
CA GLY A 27 -11.92 7.42 -43.54
C GLY A 27 -10.96 8.10 -42.57
N LEU A 28 -10.96 7.68 -41.30
CA LEU A 28 -9.96 8.11 -40.31
C LEU A 28 -8.59 7.54 -40.64
N VAL A 29 -8.47 6.22 -40.86
CA VAL A 29 -7.18 5.56 -41.14
C VAL A 29 -6.46 6.21 -42.32
N SER A 30 -7.16 6.42 -43.44
CA SER A 30 -6.57 7.04 -44.64
C SER A 30 -6.11 8.48 -44.41
N SER A 31 -6.91 9.28 -43.69
CA SER A 31 -6.57 10.67 -43.40
C SER A 31 -5.39 10.77 -42.42
N MET A 32 -5.38 9.95 -41.37
CA MET A 32 -4.33 9.94 -40.34
C MET A 32 -2.99 9.38 -40.83
N SER A 33 -3.01 8.37 -41.72
CA SER A 33 -1.79 7.76 -42.27
C SER A 33 -0.94 8.76 -43.06
N SER A 34 -1.58 9.75 -43.71
CA SER A 34 -0.88 10.80 -44.47
C SER A 34 -0.06 11.74 -43.57
N PHE A 35 -0.35 11.76 -42.27
CA PHE A 35 0.33 12.57 -41.25
C PHE A 35 1.26 11.72 -40.36
N GLY A 36 1.55 10.48 -40.75
CA GLY A 36 2.44 9.58 -40.00
C GLY A 36 1.79 8.94 -38.77
N TYR A 37 0.47 8.99 -38.64
CA TYR A 37 -0.29 8.27 -37.61
C TYR A 37 -1.06 7.12 -38.25
N GLY A 38 -0.30 6.11 -38.68
CA GLY A 38 -0.84 4.90 -39.30
C GLY A 38 -1.09 3.78 -38.30
N LEU A 39 -1.15 2.55 -38.80
CA LEU A 39 -1.39 1.36 -37.99
C LEU A 39 -0.38 1.20 -36.84
N LYS A 40 0.89 1.50 -37.10
CA LYS A 40 1.99 1.37 -36.13
C LYS A 40 1.79 2.29 -34.93
N GLU A 41 1.40 3.54 -35.15
CA GLU A 41 1.14 4.50 -34.08
C GLU A 41 -0.10 4.11 -33.28
N MET A 42 -1.09 3.47 -33.90
CA MET A 42 -2.27 2.94 -33.21
C MET A 42 -1.95 1.71 -32.36
N GLU A 43 -1.06 0.83 -32.84
CA GLU A 43 -0.52 -0.28 -32.06
C GLU A 43 0.24 0.23 -30.84
N GLN A 44 1.08 1.26 -31.00
CA GLN A 44 1.75 1.89 -29.86
C GLN A 44 0.73 2.44 -28.83
N GLY A 45 -0.34 3.09 -29.28
CA GLY A 45 -1.42 3.56 -28.40
C GLY A 45 -2.11 2.43 -27.64
N ARG A 46 -2.37 1.30 -28.32
CA ARG A 46 -2.92 0.09 -27.67
C ARG A 46 -1.97 -0.51 -26.64
N GLU A 47 -0.69 -0.62 -26.95
CA GLU A 47 0.31 -1.11 -25.99
C GLU A 47 0.38 -0.22 -24.75
N LEU A 48 0.30 1.10 -24.91
CA LEU A 48 0.25 2.05 -23.80
C LEU A 48 -1.02 1.88 -22.96
N LEU A 49 -2.18 1.70 -23.61
CA LEU A 49 -3.47 1.48 -22.94
C LEU A 49 -3.45 0.18 -22.11
N GLU A 50 -3.00 -0.93 -22.70
CA GLU A 50 -2.88 -2.21 -22.01
C GLU A 50 -1.86 -2.15 -20.86
N ALA A 51 -0.73 -1.47 -21.05
CA ALA A 51 0.22 -1.26 -19.97
C ALA A 51 -0.36 -0.43 -18.81
N VAL A 52 -1.29 0.49 -19.08
CA VAL A 52 -2.00 1.25 -18.05
C VAL A 52 -3.03 0.38 -17.33
N ARG A 53 -3.79 -0.45 -18.05
CA ARG A 53 -4.74 -1.41 -17.46
C ARG A 53 -4.04 -2.42 -16.55
N GLN A 54 -2.91 -2.97 -17.01
CA GLN A 54 -2.13 -3.92 -16.22
C GLN A 54 -1.59 -3.28 -14.93
N ILE A 55 -0.94 -2.11 -15.02
CA ILE A 55 -0.35 -1.47 -13.84
C ILE A 55 -1.41 -0.97 -12.86
N ASP A 56 -2.63 -0.70 -13.34
CA ASP A 56 -3.76 -0.36 -12.50
C ASP A 56 -4.16 -1.54 -11.60
N GLN A 57 -4.38 -2.72 -12.19
CA GLN A 57 -4.67 -3.95 -11.46
C GLN A 57 -3.56 -4.31 -10.46
N GLU A 58 -2.29 -4.22 -10.87
CA GLU A 58 -1.14 -4.45 -9.99
C GLU A 58 -1.10 -3.46 -8.82
N GLN A 59 -1.43 -2.19 -9.08
CA GLN A 59 -1.49 -1.16 -8.05
C GLN A 59 -2.64 -1.40 -7.07
N GLU A 60 -3.81 -1.81 -7.54
CA GLU A 60 -4.95 -2.15 -6.68
C GLU A 60 -4.61 -3.32 -5.77
N ALA A 61 -4.11 -4.42 -6.31
CA ALA A 61 -3.66 -5.58 -5.54
C ALA A 61 -2.62 -5.20 -4.48
N ALA A 62 -1.65 -4.35 -4.82
CA ALA A 62 -0.66 -3.86 -3.86
C ALA A 62 -1.28 -3.00 -2.74
N GLN A 63 -2.29 -2.18 -3.06
CA GLN A 63 -3.00 -1.37 -2.06
C GLN A 63 -3.86 -2.22 -1.12
N GLU A 64 -4.59 -3.20 -1.65
CA GLU A 64 -5.37 -4.13 -0.86
C GLU A 64 -4.48 -4.94 0.08
N ARG A 65 -3.38 -5.46 -0.44
CA ARG A 65 -2.40 -6.20 0.37
C ARG A 65 -1.85 -5.36 1.51
N ARG A 66 -1.53 -4.09 1.26
CA ARG A 66 -1.10 -3.13 2.29
C ARG A 66 -2.18 -2.89 3.34
N LYS A 67 -3.43 -2.70 2.93
CA LYS A 67 -4.57 -2.49 3.84
C LYS A 67 -4.76 -3.71 4.76
N GLU A 68 -4.74 -4.90 4.18
CA GLU A 68 -4.93 -6.15 4.92
C GLU A 68 -3.83 -6.36 5.96
N LEU A 69 -2.55 -6.21 5.56
CA LEU A 69 -1.43 -6.35 6.48
C LEU A 69 -1.45 -5.29 7.60
N ASN A 70 -1.88 -4.06 7.30
CA ASN A 70 -2.01 -3.03 8.32
C ASN A 70 -3.09 -3.38 9.36
N ARG A 71 -4.21 -3.97 8.91
CA ARG A 71 -5.28 -4.45 9.79
C ARG A 71 -4.78 -5.57 10.70
N GLN A 72 -4.22 -6.63 10.11
CA GLN A 72 -3.68 -7.78 10.86
C GLN A 72 -2.63 -7.35 11.90
N ARG A 73 -1.67 -6.53 11.48
CA ARG A 73 -0.63 -5.97 12.36
C ARG A 73 -1.25 -5.13 13.49
N GLY A 74 -2.20 -4.27 13.15
CA GLY A 74 -2.86 -3.38 14.11
C GLY A 74 -3.68 -4.14 15.16
N ASP A 75 -4.39 -5.18 14.74
CA ASP A 75 -5.21 -6.00 15.63
C ASP A 75 -4.34 -6.84 16.57
N LEU A 76 -3.29 -7.49 16.05
CA LEU A 76 -2.34 -8.24 16.87
C LEU A 76 -1.60 -7.32 17.86
N HIS A 77 -1.14 -6.15 17.41
CA HIS A 77 -0.46 -5.20 18.28
C HIS A 77 -1.35 -4.72 19.43
N LYS A 78 -2.63 -4.41 19.15
CA LYS A 78 -3.59 -3.99 20.20
C LYS A 78 -3.83 -5.09 21.23
N ASP A 79 -4.04 -6.32 20.78
CA ASP A 79 -4.25 -7.46 21.70
C ASP A 79 -3.02 -7.72 22.57
N LEU A 80 -1.83 -7.79 21.93
CA LEU A 80 -0.56 -7.98 22.62
C LEU A 80 -0.32 -6.85 23.62
N GLN A 81 -0.49 -5.59 23.21
CA GLN A 81 -0.34 -4.43 24.09
C GLN A 81 -1.28 -4.51 25.29
N LYS A 82 -2.53 -4.94 25.11
CA LYS A 82 -3.49 -5.10 26.21
C LYS A 82 -3.03 -6.16 27.22
N ARG A 83 -2.60 -7.33 26.75
CA ARG A 83 -2.10 -8.42 27.61
C ARG A 83 -0.82 -8.03 28.33
N TYR A 84 0.17 -7.51 27.60
CA TYR A 84 1.42 -7.01 28.15
C TYR A 84 1.19 -5.92 29.21
N MET A 85 0.39 -4.89 28.90
CA MET A 85 0.15 -3.78 29.83
C MET A 85 -0.60 -4.20 31.08
N ARG A 86 -1.43 -5.24 31.02
CA ARG A 86 -2.05 -5.82 32.23
C ARG A 86 -0.97 -6.35 33.19
N ILE A 87 0.01 -7.09 32.68
CA ILE A 87 1.09 -7.67 33.48
C ILE A 87 2.02 -6.57 33.99
N VAL A 88 2.36 -5.56 33.16
CA VAL A 88 3.16 -4.40 33.61
C VAL A 88 2.49 -3.66 34.75
N LYS A 89 1.17 -3.44 34.69
CA LYS A 89 0.42 -2.79 35.78
C LYS A 89 0.46 -3.61 37.06
N LEU A 90 0.32 -4.93 36.97
CA LEU A 90 0.47 -5.81 38.13
C LEU A 90 1.90 -5.75 38.68
N GLY A 91 2.91 -5.82 37.81
CA GLY A 91 4.31 -5.69 38.20
C GLY A 91 4.59 -4.39 38.96
N ARG A 92 4.05 -3.26 38.51
CA ARG A 92 4.17 -1.97 39.21
C ARG A 92 3.61 -2.00 40.63
N ILE A 93 2.53 -2.74 40.85
CA ILE A 93 1.90 -2.85 42.19
C ILE A 93 2.70 -3.84 43.05
N VAL A 94 3.08 -4.98 42.50
CA VAL A 94 3.74 -6.07 43.25
C VAL A 94 5.19 -5.74 43.60
N PHE A 95 5.87 -4.96 42.77
CA PHE A 95 7.28 -4.62 42.93
C PHE A 95 7.51 -3.14 43.29
N ASP A 96 6.50 -2.45 43.83
CA ASP A 96 6.58 -1.02 44.16
C ASP A 96 7.75 -0.72 45.13
N ASP A 97 7.93 -1.56 46.14
CA ASP A 97 9.02 -1.46 47.12
C ASP A 97 10.33 -2.16 46.67
N ASN A 98 10.35 -2.77 45.48
CA ASN A 98 11.52 -3.49 44.96
C ASN A 98 12.13 -2.72 43.79
N GLU A 99 12.97 -1.73 44.11
CA GLU A 99 13.62 -0.87 43.12
C GLU A 99 14.44 -1.67 42.09
N PHE A 100 15.11 -2.75 42.51
CA PHE A 100 15.89 -3.61 41.64
C PHE A 100 15.02 -4.31 40.59
N ALA A 101 13.89 -4.90 41.00
CA ALA A 101 12.92 -5.49 40.09
C ALA A 101 12.28 -4.41 39.19
N GLY A 102 11.91 -3.25 39.77
CA GLY A 102 11.36 -2.11 39.06
C GLY A 102 12.24 -1.63 37.90
N LYS A 103 13.55 -1.50 38.14
CA LYS A 103 14.54 -1.10 37.14
C LYS A 103 14.79 -2.20 36.11
N THR A 104 14.98 -3.44 36.55
CA THR A 104 15.31 -4.57 35.67
C THR A 104 14.17 -4.94 34.72
N LEU A 105 12.93 -4.88 35.21
CA LEU A 105 11.73 -5.09 34.40
C LEU A 105 11.31 -3.82 33.63
N GLY A 106 11.98 -2.69 33.85
CA GLY A 106 11.64 -1.42 33.21
C GLY A 106 10.21 -0.96 33.54
N LEU A 107 9.72 -1.20 34.75
CA LEU A 107 8.33 -0.91 35.14
C LEU A 107 8.04 0.60 35.18
N ASN A 108 9.06 1.41 35.40
CA ASN A 108 8.94 2.86 35.56
C ASN A 108 8.78 3.58 34.23
N GLY A 109 8.02 4.68 34.24
CA GLY A 109 7.86 5.58 33.09
C GLY A 109 6.91 5.11 31.98
N PRO A 110 6.72 5.94 30.95
CA PRO A 110 5.87 5.61 29.80
C PRO A 110 6.45 4.43 29.01
N ARG A 111 5.62 3.81 28.17
CA ARG A 111 6.08 2.81 27.21
C ARG A 111 6.52 3.50 25.93
N GLU A 112 7.41 2.84 25.21
CA GLU A 112 7.93 3.35 23.95
C GLU A 112 6.84 3.42 22.89
N LYS A 113 6.91 4.45 22.04
CA LYS A 113 5.94 4.69 20.95
C LYS A 113 6.43 4.16 19.61
N GLN A 114 7.75 4.10 19.42
CA GLN A 114 8.36 3.56 18.21
C GLN A 114 8.37 2.03 18.30
N PHE A 115 8.14 1.38 17.16
CA PHE A 115 7.90 -0.07 17.12
C PHE A 115 9.09 -0.87 17.63
N ASP A 116 10.31 -0.54 17.18
CA ASP A 116 11.52 -1.30 17.52
C ASP A 116 11.87 -1.15 19.01
N GLU A 117 11.74 0.05 19.54
CA GLU A 117 11.96 0.38 20.96
C GLU A 117 10.90 -0.31 21.84
N TRP A 118 9.63 -0.28 21.43
CA TRP A 118 8.55 -0.96 22.12
C TRP A 118 8.72 -2.48 22.09
N TYR A 119 9.09 -3.04 20.94
CA TYR A 119 9.38 -4.46 20.78
C TYR A 119 10.47 -4.89 21.76
N ARG A 120 11.61 -4.18 21.76
CA ARG A 120 12.72 -4.48 22.68
C ARG A 120 12.29 -4.38 24.13
N GLN A 121 11.47 -3.39 24.46
CA GLN A 121 10.95 -3.21 25.82
C GLN A 121 10.06 -4.37 26.27
N VAL A 122 9.13 -4.83 25.43
CA VAL A 122 8.26 -5.98 25.72
C VAL A 122 9.09 -7.26 25.84
N TYR A 123 10.00 -7.48 24.90
CA TYR A 123 10.87 -8.64 24.88
C TYR A 123 11.70 -8.75 26.17
N MET A 124 12.40 -7.67 26.53
CA MET A 124 13.22 -7.64 27.74
C MET A 124 12.39 -7.82 29.02
N PHE A 125 11.21 -7.19 29.09
CA PHE A 125 10.30 -7.38 30.21
C PHE A 125 9.94 -8.86 30.41
N CYS A 126 9.46 -9.52 29.35
CA CYS A 126 9.05 -10.93 29.42
C CYS A 126 10.25 -11.84 29.73
N LYS A 127 11.40 -11.63 29.08
CA LYS A 127 12.60 -12.46 29.30
C LYS A 127 13.15 -12.33 30.71
N ASN A 128 13.24 -11.11 31.24
CA ASN A 128 13.72 -10.87 32.60
C ASN A 128 12.76 -11.47 33.64
N LEU A 129 11.45 -11.36 33.41
CA LEU A 129 10.45 -11.92 34.31
C LEU A 129 10.43 -13.47 34.30
N ILE A 130 10.69 -14.09 33.15
CA ILE A 130 10.81 -15.56 33.05
C ILE A 130 12.11 -16.05 33.72
N ALA A 131 13.21 -15.29 33.59
CA ALA A 131 14.51 -15.66 34.13
C ALA A 131 14.53 -15.66 35.67
N GLU A 132 13.83 -14.72 36.29
CA GLU A 132 13.77 -14.58 37.75
C GLU A 132 12.54 -15.26 38.33
N THR A 133 12.71 -16.52 38.77
CA THR A 133 11.62 -17.36 39.30
C THR A 133 10.90 -16.71 40.48
N SER A 134 11.62 -16.02 41.36
CA SER A 134 11.04 -15.31 42.52
C SER A 134 10.04 -14.23 42.10
N TRP A 135 10.32 -13.49 41.02
CA TRP A 135 9.43 -12.45 40.50
C TRP A 135 8.21 -13.06 39.82
N LEU A 136 8.42 -14.12 39.05
CA LEU A 136 7.32 -14.84 38.43
C LEU A 136 6.39 -15.45 39.49
N ASP A 137 6.94 -16.02 40.56
CA ASP A 137 6.17 -16.59 41.67
C ASP A 137 5.35 -15.52 42.41
N ALA A 138 5.90 -14.32 42.61
CA ALA A 138 5.17 -13.20 43.19
C ALA A 138 3.94 -12.81 42.34
N LEU A 139 4.06 -12.84 41.00
CA LEU A 139 2.95 -12.55 40.10
C LEU A 139 1.96 -13.71 39.91
N LYS A 140 2.34 -14.97 40.19
CA LYS A 140 1.42 -16.11 40.17
C LYS A 140 0.25 -15.93 41.14
N GLY A 141 0.47 -15.29 42.29
CA GLY A 141 -0.59 -14.94 43.24
C GLY A 141 -1.69 -14.05 42.64
N PHE A 142 -1.37 -13.33 41.57
CA PHE A 142 -2.29 -12.46 40.83
C PHE A 142 -2.77 -13.08 39.51
N GLY A 143 -2.51 -14.38 39.31
CA GLY A 143 -2.98 -15.16 38.16
C GLY A 143 -2.09 -15.08 36.92
N VAL A 144 -0.92 -14.45 36.98
CA VAL A 144 0.04 -14.44 35.86
C VAL A 144 0.82 -15.74 35.85
N LYS A 145 0.83 -16.44 34.71
CA LYS A 145 1.55 -17.69 34.52
C LYS A 145 2.68 -17.51 33.52
N ARG A 146 3.67 -18.42 33.56
CA ARG A 146 4.75 -18.46 32.57
C ARG A 146 4.22 -18.50 31.14
N GLY A 147 3.18 -19.32 30.91
CA GLY A 147 2.54 -19.43 29.59
C GLY A 147 1.95 -18.11 29.06
N ASP A 148 1.54 -17.18 29.93
CA ASP A 148 1.08 -15.87 29.48
C ASP A 148 2.23 -15.04 28.87
N LEU A 149 3.43 -15.17 29.43
CA LEU A 149 4.64 -14.49 28.95
C LEU A 149 5.18 -15.16 27.68
N ASP A 150 5.18 -16.49 27.63
CA ASP A 150 5.58 -17.25 26.44
C ASP A 150 4.65 -16.92 25.25
N ASN A 151 3.34 -16.85 25.48
CA ASN A 151 2.37 -16.42 24.46
C ASN A 151 2.59 -14.97 23.98
N ILE A 152 3.01 -14.06 24.88
CA ILE A 152 3.36 -12.69 24.49
C ILE A 152 4.60 -12.69 23.59
N LEU A 153 5.63 -13.47 23.94
CA LEU A 153 6.86 -13.57 23.15
C LEU A 153 6.59 -14.17 21.76
N GLU A 154 5.80 -15.23 21.68
CA GLU A 154 5.42 -15.85 20.40
C GLU A 154 4.65 -14.87 19.50
N ASP A 155 3.68 -14.15 20.06
CA ASP A 155 2.93 -13.16 19.30
C ASP A 155 3.76 -11.92 18.96
N LEU A 156 4.80 -11.62 19.73
CA LEU A 156 5.73 -10.54 19.45
C LEU A 156 6.58 -10.86 18.19
N GLU A 157 7.04 -12.11 18.04
CA GLU A 157 7.73 -12.59 16.85
C GLU A 157 6.81 -12.55 15.61
N LYS A 158 5.55 -13.02 15.74
CA LYS A 158 4.55 -12.91 14.67
C LYS A 158 4.29 -11.46 14.27
N LEU A 159 4.26 -10.55 15.25
CA LEU A 159 4.04 -9.13 15.01
C LEU A 159 5.22 -8.49 14.25
N GLU A 160 6.45 -8.90 14.53
CA GLU A 160 7.64 -8.47 13.78
C GLU A 160 7.61 -8.95 12.32
N GLU A 161 7.21 -10.21 12.09
CA GLU A 161 7.02 -10.73 10.72
C GLU A 161 5.95 -9.92 9.96
N LEU A 162 4.81 -9.67 10.60
CA LEU A 162 3.73 -8.85 10.04
C LEU A 162 4.18 -7.41 9.76
N ASN A 163 4.98 -6.83 10.66
CA ASN A 163 5.52 -5.47 10.46
C ASN A 163 6.47 -5.41 9.26
N THR A 164 7.35 -6.40 9.11
CA THR A 164 8.26 -6.51 7.95
C THR A 164 7.48 -6.63 6.65
N ARG A 165 6.47 -7.51 6.61
CA ARG A 165 5.60 -7.69 5.43
C ARG A 165 4.80 -6.42 5.13
N PHE A 166 4.33 -5.72 6.15
CA PHE A 166 3.62 -4.45 6.00
C PHE A 166 4.51 -3.36 5.39
N GLU A 167 5.73 -3.17 5.88
CA GLU A 167 6.66 -2.17 5.34
C GLU A 167 7.04 -2.49 3.88
N HIS A 168 7.23 -3.76 3.54
CA HIS A 168 7.39 -4.18 2.16
C HIS A 168 6.17 -3.83 1.29
N ALA A 169 4.96 -4.20 1.71
CA ALA A 169 3.72 -3.90 0.98
C ALA A 169 3.47 -2.39 0.83
N LYS A 170 3.83 -1.60 1.83
CA LYS A 170 3.77 -0.13 1.80
C LYS A 170 4.71 0.46 0.77
N ASN A 171 5.94 -0.05 0.67
CA ASN A 171 6.90 0.37 -0.35
C ASN A 171 6.46 -0.03 -1.75
N LEU A 172 6.01 -1.28 -1.92
CA LEU A 172 5.46 -1.78 -3.19
C LEU A 172 4.26 -0.93 -3.67
N SER A 173 3.33 -0.61 -2.78
CA SER A 173 2.17 0.23 -3.11
C SER A 173 2.58 1.64 -3.59
N LYS A 174 3.60 2.25 -2.97
CA LYS A 174 4.18 3.52 -3.42
C LYS A 174 4.85 3.40 -4.78
N GLU A 175 5.62 2.33 -5.00
CA GLU A 175 6.28 2.06 -6.27
C GLU A 175 5.25 1.90 -7.40
N MET A 176 4.20 1.10 -7.19
CA MET A 176 3.14 0.88 -8.17
C MET A 176 2.38 2.18 -8.47
N THR A 177 2.13 3.03 -7.47
CA THR A 177 1.53 4.35 -7.70
C THR A 177 2.43 5.23 -8.58
N ARG A 178 3.75 5.21 -8.36
CA ARG A 178 4.72 5.94 -9.20
C ARG A 178 4.76 5.38 -10.63
N LYS A 179 4.76 4.05 -10.80
CA LYS A 179 4.73 3.39 -12.12
C LYS A 179 3.43 3.70 -12.88
N LYS A 180 2.28 3.59 -12.22
CA LYS A 180 0.96 3.96 -12.78
C LYS A 180 0.96 5.40 -13.27
N LYS A 181 1.44 6.35 -12.44
CA LYS A 181 1.54 7.76 -12.85
C LYS A 181 2.36 7.94 -14.13
N LYS A 182 3.52 7.29 -14.24
CA LYS A 182 4.36 7.36 -15.44
C LYS A 182 3.66 6.79 -16.68
N LYS A 183 3.00 5.64 -16.56
CA LYS A 183 2.27 5.00 -17.67
C LYS A 183 1.07 5.82 -18.12
N VAL A 184 0.30 6.38 -17.18
CA VAL A 184 -0.81 7.28 -17.47
C VAL A 184 -0.32 8.54 -18.18
N MET A 185 0.78 9.15 -17.74
CA MET A 185 1.36 10.31 -18.42
C MET A 185 1.77 9.98 -19.86
N ALA A 186 2.45 8.86 -20.10
CA ALA A 186 2.82 8.44 -21.45
C ALA A 186 1.60 8.25 -22.36
N LEU A 187 0.51 7.67 -21.84
CA LEU A 187 -0.74 7.51 -22.59
C LEU A 187 -1.43 8.86 -22.85
N GLN A 188 -1.40 9.78 -21.88
CA GLN A 188 -1.95 11.14 -22.02
C GLN A 188 -1.19 11.94 -23.08
N ASP A 189 0.14 11.85 -23.09
CA ASP A 189 0.99 12.53 -24.06
C ASP A 189 0.70 12.00 -25.47
N TRP A 190 0.67 10.66 -25.63
CA TRP A 190 0.31 10.02 -26.89
C TRP A 190 -1.08 10.44 -27.39
N LEU A 191 -2.11 10.40 -26.52
CA LEU A 191 -3.46 10.83 -26.89
C LEU A 191 -3.48 12.32 -27.26
N SER A 192 -2.75 13.15 -26.53
CA SER A 192 -2.70 14.59 -26.81
C SER A 192 -2.15 14.87 -28.20
N ASP A 193 -1.06 14.21 -28.57
CA ASP A 193 -0.44 14.39 -29.88
C ASP A 193 -1.30 13.78 -30.99
N TYR A 194 -1.88 12.60 -30.75
CA TYR A 194 -2.84 11.99 -31.67
C TYR A 194 -4.00 12.93 -32.01
N ILE A 195 -4.62 13.54 -31.00
CA ILE A 195 -5.76 14.44 -31.18
C ILE A 195 -5.35 15.75 -31.87
N LYS A 196 -4.14 16.26 -31.64
CA LYS A 196 -3.62 17.44 -32.37
C LYS A 196 -3.49 17.12 -33.85
N ILE A 197 -2.89 15.98 -34.19
CA ILE A 197 -2.74 15.56 -35.58
C ILE A 197 -4.11 15.27 -36.20
N ALA A 198 -5.03 14.65 -35.47
CA ALA A 198 -6.38 14.39 -35.98
C ALA A 198 -7.13 15.68 -36.33
N ARG A 199 -6.92 16.76 -35.55
CA ARG A 199 -7.50 18.08 -35.88
C ARG A 199 -6.94 18.66 -37.17
N MET A 200 -5.66 18.44 -37.46
CA MET A 200 -5.03 18.89 -38.70
C MET A 200 -5.44 18.01 -39.89
N ALA A 201 -5.41 16.68 -39.72
CA ALA A 201 -5.71 15.72 -40.78
C ALA A 201 -7.19 15.72 -41.20
N LEU A 202 -8.09 16.16 -40.32
CA LEU A 202 -9.54 16.18 -40.53
C LEU A 202 -10.10 17.60 -40.59
N GLU A 203 -9.27 18.62 -40.84
CA GLU A 203 -9.69 20.02 -40.94
C GLU A 203 -10.84 20.21 -41.95
N GLU A 204 -10.70 19.57 -43.13
CA GLU A 204 -11.71 19.57 -44.20
C GLU A 204 -12.83 18.50 -43.99
N LYS A 205 -12.79 17.74 -42.89
CA LYS A 205 -13.74 16.65 -42.59
C LYS A 205 -14.29 16.77 -41.16
N PRO A 206 -14.97 17.88 -40.81
CA PRO A 206 -15.39 18.18 -39.44
C PRO A 206 -16.33 17.12 -38.85
N GLN A 207 -17.14 16.44 -39.68
CA GLN A 207 -17.99 15.33 -39.25
C GLN A 207 -17.19 14.14 -38.69
N LEU A 208 -16.03 13.82 -39.28
CA LEU A 208 -15.16 12.74 -38.78
C LEU A 208 -14.44 13.15 -37.50
N LEU A 209 -14.01 14.41 -37.42
CA LEU A 209 -13.38 14.95 -36.21
C LEU A 209 -14.36 14.95 -35.03
N ASN A 210 -15.61 15.35 -35.24
CA ASN A 210 -16.63 15.34 -34.20
C ASN A 210 -16.94 13.91 -33.72
N LYS A 211 -17.00 12.94 -34.63
CA LYS A 211 -17.16 11.52 -34.27
C LYS A 211 -16.01 11.01 -33.40
N LEU A 212 -14.77 11.37 -33.75
CA LEU A 212 -13.57 11.00 -32.97
C LEU A 212 -13.55 11.64 -31.58
N LEU A 213 -14.09 12.86 -31.46
CA LEU A 213 -14.05 13.65 -30.24
C LEU A 213 -15.28 13.49 -29.34
N SER A 214 -16.41 12.97 -29.84
CA SER A 214 -17.58 12.60 -29.05
C SER A 214 -17.22 11.50 -28.06
#